data_AF-A0A951LX32-F1
#
_entry.id   AF-A0A951LX32-F1
#
_cell.length_a   1.000
_cell.length_b   1.000
_cell.length_c   1.000
_cell.angle_alpha   90.00
_cell.angle_beta   90.00
_cell.angle_gamma   90.00
#
_symmetry.space_group_name_H-M   'P 1'
#
loop_
_entity.id
_entity.type
_entity.pdbx_description
1 polymer ?
#
loop_
_entity_poly.entity_id
_entity_poly.type
_entity_poly.pdbx_seq_one_letter_code
_entity_poly.pdbx_strand_id
1 'polypeptide(L)'
;MPRPKSNRETEGIRRMVHLHLRRRALVAPPLAAETHLDEDALSAFTEGRLSETESAPVVRHLVACSFCRHITAQLVRLDSEVGETQAPAQTPAQEEPGRIRRLLDGLAERVFTSSDDEAVFAYHAPAEDFEKEEDTESSEDKEPKAD
;
A
#
# COMPACT_ATOMS: atom_id res chain seq x y z
N MET A 1 -36.16 -14.55 -12.81
CA MET A 1 -34.84 -14.06 -13.26
C MET A 1 -34.12 -15.17 -14.00
N PRO A 2 -33.86 -15.06 -15.31
CA PRO A 2 -33.14 -16.09 -16.06
C PRO A 2 -31.64 -16.06 -15.72
N ARG A 3 -31.03 -17.23 -15.46
CA ARG A 3 -29.58 -17.38 -15.21
C ARG A 3 -28.77 -16.91 -16.45
N PRO A 4 -27.69 -16.13 -16.27
CA PRO A 4 -26.87 -15.69 -17.39
C PRO A 4 -26.15 -16.88 -18.04
N LYS A 5 -26.26 -16.98 -19.37
CA LYS A 5 -25.70 -18.07 -20.21
C LYS A 5 -24.16 -18.07 -20.28
N SER A 6 -23.49 -17.07 -19.73
CA SER A 6 -22.03 -16.88 -19.73
C SER A 6 -21.24 -17.82 -18.80
N ASN A 7 -21.93 -18.59 -17.94
CA ASN A 7 -21.25 -19.45 -16.96
C ASN A 7 -20.69 -20.75 -17.58
N ARG A 8 -21.39 -21.33 -18.58
CA ARG A 8 -21.00 -22.64 -19.12
C ARG A 8 -19.69 -22.61 -19.90
N GLU A 9 -19.49 -21.56 -20.69
CA GLU A 9 -18.27 -21.38 -21.48
C GLU A 9 -17.06 -21.10 -20.57
N THR A 10 -17.23 -20.20 -19.59
CA THR A 10 -16.18 -19.88 -18.62
C THR A 10 -15.79 -21.09 -17.76
N GLU A 11 -16.74 -21.91 -17.33
CA GLU A 11 -16.45 -23.20 -16.70
C GLU A 11 -15.73 -24.18 -17.63
N GLY A 12 -16.07 -24.19 -18.91
CA GLY A 12 -15.39 -24.99 -19.93
C GLY A 12 -13.91 -24.60 -20.05
N ILE A 13 -13.64 -23.30 -20.17
CA ILE A 13 -12.28 -22.75 -20.24
C ILE A 13 -11.50 -23.08 -18.97
N ARG A 14 -12.09 -22.86 -17.78
CA ARG A 14 -11.46 -23.21 -16.49
C ARG A 14 -11.07 -24.69 -16.42
N ARG A 15 -11.94 -25.59 -16.88
CA ARG A 15 -11.65 -27.03 -16.94
C ARG A 15 -10.50 -27.34 -17.90
N MET A 16 -10.49 -26.74 -19.09
CA MET A 16 -9.42 -26.96 -20.07
C MET A 16 -8.06 -26.47 -19.54
N VAL A 17 -8.02 -25.27 -18.95
CA VAL A 17 -6.80 -24.70 -18.35
C VAL A 17 -6.32 -25.58 -17.20
N HIS A 18 -7.23 -26.03 -16.33
CA HIS A 18 -6.88 -26.92 -15.22
C HIS A 18 -6.27 -28.23 -15.72
N LEU A 19 -6.87 -28.87 -16.74
CA LEU A 19 -6.33 -30.09 -17.35
C LEU A 19 -4.96 -29.85 -18.01
N HIS A 20 -4.80 -28.74 -18.71
CA HIS A 20 -3.53 -28.37 -19.34
C HIS A 20 -2.41 -28.15 -18.32
N LEU A 21 -2.68 -27.37 -17.27
CA LEU A 21 -1.72 -27.11 -16.18
C LEU A 21 -1.39 -28.40 -15.42
N ARG A 22 -2.38 -29.26 -15.16
CA ARG A 22 -2.15 -30.57 -14.54
C ARG A 22 -1.23 -31.44 -15.41
N ARG A 23 -1.44 -31.47 -16.72
CA ARG A 23 -0.57 -32.21 -17.65
C ARG A 23 0.84 -31.64 -17.66
N ARG A 24 1.00 -30.31 -17.66
CA ARG A 24 2.32 -29.67 -17.60
C ARG A 24 3.04 -29.91 -16.28
N ALA A 25 2.33 -29.90 -15.16
CA ALA A 25 2.90 -30.21 -13.86
C ALA A 25 3.47 -31.65 -13.78
N LEU A 26 2.88 -32.61 -14.51
CA LEU A 26 3.40 -33.98 -14.59
C LEU A 26 4.70 -34.12 -15.39
N VAL A 27 4.98 -33.18 -16.29
CA VAL A 27 6.20 -33.15 -17.13
C VAL A 27 7.25 -32.22 -16.55
N ALA A 28 6.84 -31.28 -15.70
CA ALA A 28 7.76 -30.40 -15.00
C ALA A 28 8.68 -31.22 -14.08
N PRO A 29 9.98 -30.90 -14.02
CA PRO A 29 10.87 -31.55 -13.08
C PRO A 29 10.35 -31.32 -11.65
N PRO A 30 10.48 -32.33 -10.77
CA PRO A 30 10.05 -32.21 -9.40
C PRO A 30 10.81 -31.04 -8.77
N LEU A 31 10.07 -29.99 -8.43
CA LEU A 31 10.57 -28.98 -7.52
C LEU A 31 10.78 -29.67 -6.18
N ALA A 32 11.85 -29.31 -5.45
CA ALA A 32 12.02 -29.76 -4.08
C ALA A 32 10.69 -29.49 -3.35
N ALA A 33 10.04 -30.56 -2.89
CA ALA A 33 8.59 -30.64 -2.73
C ALA A 33 7.99 -29.74 -1.62
N GLU A 34 8.78 -28.82 -1.06
CA GLU A 34 8.41 -28.04 0.12
C GLU A 34 8.84 -26.56 0.05
N THR A 35 9.54 -26.12 -1.00
CA THR A 35 9.93 -24.70 -1.13
C THR A 35 8.91 -23.97 -1.99
N HIS A 36 7.88 -23.41 -1.35
CA HIS A 36 6.98 -22.45 -1.99
C HIS A 36 7.72 -21.15 -2.30
N LEU A 37 7.15 -20.35 -3.21
CA LEU A 37 7.62 -18.99 -3.41
C LEU A 37 7.41 -18.19 -2.12
N ASP A 38 8.38 -17.36 -1.81
CA ASP A 38 8.31 -16.35 -0.76
C ASP A 38 7.24 -15.31 -1.07
N GLU A 39 6.73 -14.69 0.00
CA GLU A 39 5.64 -13.72 -0.08
C GLU A 39 6.05 -12.47 -0.87
N ASP A 40 7.32 -12.06 -0.74
CA ASP A 40 7.88 -10.91 -1.46
C ASP A 40 7.94 -11.17 -2.97
N ALA A 41 8.45 -12.33 -3.40
CA ALA A 41 8.46 -12.69 -4.81
C ALA A 41 7.06 -12.86 -5.40
N LEU A 42 6.11 -13.40 -4.63
CA LEU A 42 4.71 -13.51 -5.04
C LEU A 42 4.08 -12.13 -5.24
N SER A 43 4.30 -11.21 -4.30
CA SER A 43 3.78 -9.84 -4.36
C SER A 43 4.38 -9.08 -5.53
N ALA A 44 5.71 -9.10 -5.66
CA ALA A 44 6.42 -8.46 -6.77
C ALA A 44 5.98 -9.01 -8.13
N PHE A 45 5.68 -10.31 -8.22
CA PHE A 45 5.13 -10.92 -9.43
C PHE A 45 3.71 -10.44 -9.72
N THR A 46 2.81 -10.43 -8.74
CA THR A 46 1.41 -10.01 -8.94
C THR A 46 1.28 -8.53 -9.29
N GLU A 47 2.18 -7.69 -8.79
CA GLU A 47 2.21 -6.25 -9.04
C GLU A 47 2.99 -5.88 -10.32
N GLY A 48 3.58 -6.87 -11.01
CA GLY A 48 4.33 -6.64 -12.25
C GLY A 48 5.68 -5.93 -12.04
N ARG A 49 6.27 -6.02 -10.86
CA ARG A 49 7.57 -5.40 -10.53
C ARG A 49 8.78 -6.24 -10.98
N LEU A 50 8.55 -7.48 -11.42
CA LEU A 50 9.59 -8.37 -11.92
C LEU A 50 9.81 -8.18 -13.43
N SER A 51 11.07 -8.16 -13.84
CA SER A 51 11.46 -8.24 -15.25
C SER A 51 11.12 -9.61 -15.86
N GLU A 52 11.15 -9.72 -17.18
CA GLU A 52 10.87 -11.00 -17.87
C GLU A 52 11.79 -12.14 -17.37
N THR A 53 13.07 -11.84 -17.17
CA THR A 53 14.07 -12.79 -16.65
C THR A 53 13.79 -13.24 -15.22
N GLU A 54 13.32 -12.33 -14.37
CA GLU A 54 12.98 -12.63 -12.96
C GLU A 54 11.62 -13.34 -12.84
N SER A 55 10.70 -13.06 -13.76
CA SER A 55 9.39 -13.72 -13.80
C SER A 55 9.48 -15.17 -14.27
N ALA A 56 10.46 -15.53 -15.11
CA ALA A 56 10.61 -16.87 -15.67
C ALA A 56 10.64 -18.01 -14.62
N PRO A 57 11.45 -17.95 -13.54
CA PRO A 57 11.43 -18.97 -12.49
C PRO A 57 10.10 -18.99 -11.72
N VAL A 58 9.47 -17.83 -11.50
CA VAL A 58 8.17 -17.72 -10.84
C VAL A 58 7.07 -18.40 -11.67
N VAL A 59 7.01 -18.12 -12.97
CA VAL A 59 6.06 -18.75 -13.90
C VAL A 59 6.26 -20.26 -13.94
N ARG A 60 7.52 -20.72 -13.99
CA ARG A 60 7.83 -22.16 -13.94
C ARG A 60 7.32 -22.80 -12.65
N HIS A 61 7.51 -22.15 -11.50
CA HIS A 61 6.99 -22.61 -10.23
C HIS A 61 5.46 -22.66 -10.23
N LEU A 62 4.79 -21.61 -10.71
CA LEU A 62 3.33 -21.55 -10.81
C LEU A 62 2.78 -22.65 -11.72
N VAL A 63 3.45 -23.02 -12.81
CA VAL A 63 3.01 -24.16 -13.65
C VAL A 63 3.05 -25.49 -12.88
N ALA A 64 4.05 -25.69 -12.03
CA ALA A 64 4.25 -26.93 -11.28
C ALA A 64 3.46 -26.99 -9.96
N CYS A 65 3.24 -25.85 -9.29
CA CYS A 65 2.70 -25.78 -7.93
C CYS A 65 1.26 -25.23 -7.89
N SER A 66 0.28 -26.07 -7.58
CA SER A 66 -1.14 -25.65 -7.46
C SER A 66 -1.39 -24.70 -6.30
N PHE A 67 -0.63 -24.83 -5.22
CA PHE A 67 -0.76 -23.98 -4.04
C PHE A 67 -0.41 -22.52 -4.36
N CYS A 68 0.77 -22.28 -4.93
CA CYS A 68 1.19 -20.94 -5.32
C CYS A 68 0.28 -20.33 -6.41
N ARG A 69 -0.28 -21.16 -7.33
CA ARG A 69 -1.34 -20.69 -8.25
C ARG A 69 -2.60 -20.22 -7.53
N HIS A 70 -2.96 -20.90 -6.45
CA HIS A 70 -4.15 -20.54 -5.69
C HIS A 70 -3.93 -19.22 -4.94
N ILE A 71 -2.78 -19.07 -4.27
CA ILE A 71 -2.41 -17.83 -3.57
C ILE A 71 -2.35 -16.65 -4.54
N THR A 72 -1.62 -16.77 -5.66
CA THR A 72 -1.56 -15.70 -6.67
C THR A 72 -2.94 -15.32 -7.19
N ALA A 73 -3.84 -16.28 -7.40
CA ALA A 73 -5.21 -16.00 -7.80
C ALA A 73 -6.03 -15.28 -6.71
N GLN A 74 -5.74 -15.50 -5.43
CA GLN A 74 -6.37 -14.75 -4.34
C GLN A 74 -5.82 -13.32 -4.27
N LEU A 75 -4.50 -13.14 -4.37
CA LEU A 75 -3.85 -11.84 -4.36
C LEU A 75 -4.37 -10.92 -5.48
N VAL A 76 -4.48 -11.44 -6.71
CA VAL A 76 -5.01 -10.68 -7.85
C VAL A 76 -6.48 -10.28 -7.65
N ARG A 77 -7.29 -11.11 -6.99
CA ARG A 77 -8.69 -10.76 -6.66
C ARG A 77 -8.75 -9.65 -5.63
N LEU A 78 -7.94 -9.75 -4.58
CA LEU A 78 -7.85 -8.71 -3.54
C LEU A 78 -7.39 -7.38 -4.15
N ASP A 79 -6.37 -7.40 -5.02
CA ASP A 79 -5.89 -6.22 -5.72
C ASP A 79 -7.00 -5.56 -6.57
N SER A 80 -7.82 -6.38 -7.24
CA SER A 80 -8.98 -5.87 -7.98
C SER A 80 -10.04 -5.23 -7.06
N GLU A 81 -10.35 -5.87 -5.93
CA GLU A 81 -11.35 -5.38 -4.95
C GLU A 81 -10.88 -4.09 -4.24
N VAL A 82 -9.59 -3.97 -3.92
CA VAL A 82 -8.99 -2.77 -3.30
C VAL A 82 -8.81 -1.65 -4.32
N GLY A 83 -8.40 -1.98 -5.55
CA GLY A 83 -8.25 -1.02 -6.64
C GLY A 83 -9.58 -0.33 -7.03
N GLU A 84 -10.70 -1.06 -6.95
CA GLU A 84 -12.04 -0.48 -7.17
C GLU A 84 -12.42 0.59 -6.13
N THR A 85 -11.90 0.50 -4.89
CA THR A 85 -12.06 1.57 -3.89
C THR A 85 -11.17 2.79 -4.13
N GLN A 86 -10.12 2.69 -4.96
CA GLN A 86 -9.33 3.81 -5.47
C GLN A 86 -9.74 4.16 -6.90
N ALA A 87 -11.02 4.44 -7.13
CA ALA A 87 -11.39 5.16 -8.33
C ALA A 87 -10.61 6.50 -8.37
N PRO A 88 -10.06 6.91 -9.53
CA PRO A 88 -9.34 8.17 -9.63
C PRO A 88 -10.27 9.27 -9.16
N ALA A 89 -9.75 10.11 -8.27
CA ALA A 89 -10.41 11.31 -7.78
C ALA A 89 -11.24 11.91 -8.91
N GLN A 90 -12.57 11.81 -8.76
CA GLN A 90 -13.48 12.58 -9.59
C GLN A 90 -12.95 14.01 -9.52
N THR A 91 -12.65 14.60 -10.68
CA THR A 91 -12.44 16.05 -10.81
C THR A 91 -13.40 16.72 -9.85
N PRO A 92 -12.96 17.60 -8.93
CA PRO A 92 -13.85 18.18 -7.93
C PRO A 92 -14.98 18.86 -8.70
N ALA A 93 -16.13 18.20 -8.76
CA ALA A 93 -17.37 18.86 -9.07
C ALA A 93 -17.39 20.01 -8.07
N GLN A 94 -17.52 21.24 -8.56
CA GLN A 94 -17.61 22.40 -7.69
C GLN A 94 -18.70 22.12 -6.66
N GLU A 95 -18.28 21.70 -5.47
CA GLU A 95 -19.16 21.49 -4.34
C GLU A 95 -19.60 22.89 -3.99
N GLU A 96 -20.84 23.23 -4.37
CA GLU A 96 -21.50 24.36 -3.73
C GLU A 96 -21.31 24.18 -2.22
N PRO A 97 -20.87 25.24 -1.51
CA PRO A 97 -20.50 25.14 -0.11
C PRO A 97 -21.65 24.45 0.64
N GLY A 98 -21.35 23.29 1.22
CA GLY A 98 -22.32 22.48 1.94
C GLY A 98 -22.97 23.30 3.06
N ARG A 99 -24.14 22.86 3.53
CA ARG A 99 -24.93 23.60 4.54
C ARG A 99 -24.13 23.99 5.78
N ILE A 100 -23.16 23.16 6.17
CA ILE A 100 -22.26 23.40 7.29
C ILE A 100 -21.31 24.57 6.99
N ARG A 101 -20.76 24.65 5.77
CA ARG A 101 -19.86 25.74 5.35
C ARG A 101 -20.59 27.08 5.33
N ARG A 102 -21.85 27.10 4.84
CA ARG A 102 -22.72 28.29 4.90
C ARG A 102 -23.06 28.73 6.33
N LEU A 103 -23.21 27.77 7.26
CA LEU A 103 -23.43 28.07 8.68
C LEU A 103 -22.15 28.64 9.34
N LEU A 104 -20.98 28.09 9.01
CA LEU A 104 -19.70 28.60 9.50
C LEU A 104 -19.41 30.00 8.97
N ASP A 105 -19.71 30.28 7.69
CA ASP A 105 -19.55 31.60 7.10
C ASP A 105 -20.50 32.61 7.76
N GLY A 106 -21.76 32.25 8.01
CA GLY A 106 -22.72 33.12 8.71
C GLY A 106 -22.42 33.32 10.20
N LEU A 107 -21.63 32.43 10.82
CA LEU A 107 -21.09 32.61 12.17
C LEU A 107 -19.87 33.51 12.15
N ALA A 108 -18.96 33.31 11.20
CA ALA A 108 -17.79 34.16 11.00
C ALA A 108 -18.20 35.61 10.74
N GLU A 109 -19.17 35.85 9.86
CA GLU A 109 -19.70 37.20 9.61
C GLU A 109 -20.30 37.84 10.86
N ARG A 110 -20.90 37.08 11.78
CA ARG A 110 -21.44 37.63 13.03
C ARG A 110 -20.39 37.86 14.12
N VAL A 111 -19.34 37.06 14.14
CA VAL A 111 -18.28 37.11 15.17
C VAL A 111 -17.21 38.13 14.80
N PHE A 112 -16.88 38.29 13.52
CA PHE A 112 -15.84 39.20 13.06
C PHE A 112 -16.33 40.64 12.78
N THR A 113 -17.64 40.91 12.83
CA THR A 113 -18.15 42.30 12.78
C THR A 113 -18.21 43.00 14.14
N SER A 114 -17.75 42.36 15.24
CA SER A 114 -17.72 42.98 16.57
C SER A 114 -16.37 42.96 17.27
N SER A 115 -15.26 42.82 16.55
CA SER A 115 -13.93 43.08 17.10
C SER A 115 -13.06 43.82 16.09
N ASP A 116 -13.30 45.12 15.98
CA ASP A 116 -12.20 46.02 15.63
C ASP A 116 -11.14 45.91 16.76
N ASP A 117 -9.90 45.63 16.35
CA ASP A 117 -8.67 45.66 17.15
C ASP A 117 -8.50 44.67 18.32
N GLU A 118 -8.28 43.39 18.01
CA GLU A 118 -7.36 42.61 18.83
C GLU A 118 -6.44 41.74 17.96
N ALA A 119 -5.42 42.39 17.40
CA ALA A 119 -4.30 41.70 16.79
C ALA A 119 -3.62 40.82 17.86
N VAL A 120 -3.86 39.51 17.81
CA VAL A 120 -3.12 38.52 18.58
C VAL A 120 -1.70 38.48 18.02
N PHE A 121 -0.79 39.23 18.63
CA PHE A 121 0.64 39.17 18.32
C PHE A 121 1.18 37.79 18.70
N ALA A 122 1.43 36.95 17.69
CA ALA A 122 2.24 35.75 17.88
C ALA A 122 3.66 36.20 18.26
N TYR A 123 4.13 35.79 19.44
CA TYR A 123 5.49 36.05 19.89
C TYR A 123 6.46 35.40 18.90
N HIS A 124 7.14 36.21 18.10
CA HIS A 124 8.27 35.74 17.29
C HIS A 124 9.46 35.65 18.25
N ALA A 125 9.85 34.45 18.64
CA ALA A 125 11.09 34.25 19.37
C ALA A 125 12.25 34.80 18.49
N PRO A 126 13.05 35.77 18.97
CA PRO A 126 14.30 36.09 18.32
C PRO A 126 15.21 34.87 18.48
N ALA A 127 15.85 34.43 17.39
CA ALA A 127 16.96 33.50 17.49
C ALA A 127 18.12 34.25 18.15
N GLU A 128 18.21 34.19 19.47
CA GLU A 128 19.42 34.62 20.18
C GLU A 128 20.51 33.56 19.95
N ASP A 129 21.40 33.94 19.03
CA ASP A 129 22.84 33.87 19.18
C ASP A 129 23.44 32.53 19.58
N PHE A 130 23.90 31.80 18.55
CA PHE A 130 24.97 30.84 18.66
C PHE A 130 26.27 31.56 19.08
N GLU A 131 26.44 31.81 20.38
CA GLU A 131 27.76 32.09 20.94
C GLU A 131 28.51 30.76 21.12
N LYS A 132 29.50 30.60 20.23
CA LYS A 132 30.58 29.61 20.30
C LYS A 132 31.68 30.23 21.14
N GLU A 133 32.11 29.54 22.21
CA GLU A 133 33.38 29.60 22.98
C GLU A 133 33.04 29.07 24.38
N GLU A 134 33.79 28.22 25.08
CA GLU A 134 35.14 27.70 24.97
C GLU A 134 35.20 26.42 25.85
N ASP A 135 35.96 25.41 25.40
CA ASP A 135 36.40 24.29 26.21
C ASP A 135 37.22 24.79 27.41
N THR A 136 36.87 24.41 28.64
CA THR A 136 37.85 24.21 29.74
C THR A 136 37.30 23.36 30.89
N GLU A 137 37.93 22.18 31.00
CA GLU A 137 38.36 21.46 32.21
C GLU A 137 37.40 20.83 33.25
N SER A 138 37.49 19.49 33.32
CA SER A 138 37.64 18.66 34.54
C SER A 138 36.40 18.47 35.45
N SER A 139 36.11 17.34 36.10
CA SER A 139 36.84 16.12 36.42
C SER A 139 35.87 14.94 36.70
N GLU A 140 36.42 13.71 36.69
CA GLU A 140 36.13 12.57 37.59
C GLU A 140 34.72 11.93 37.65
N ASP A 141 34.63 10.68 37.18
CA ASP A 141 34.68 9.48 38.04
C ASP A 141 34.09 8.25 37.32
N LYS A 142 34.90 7.23 37.05
CA LYS A 142 34.42 5.86 36.81
C LYS A 142 35.22 4.87 37.63
N GLU A 143 34.45 4.22 38.49
CA GLU A 143 34.78 3.24 39.52
C GLU A 143 35.60 2.02 39.05
N PRO A 144 36.26 1.33 40.01
CA PRO A 144 37.20 0.25 39.74
C PRO A 144 36.52 -1.13 39.67
N LYS A 145 37.18 -2.09 39.01
CA LYS A 145 37.13 -3.49 39.43
C LYS A 145 38.39 -4.26 39.05
N ALA A 146 38.93 -4.89 40.08
CA ALA A 146 40.07 -5.78 40.11
C ALA A 146 39.71 -7.21 39.66
N ASP A 147 40.76 -7.95 39.30
CA ASP A 147 40.84 -9.41 39.16
C ASP A 147 40.26 -10.20 40.36
#